data_AF-A0A1Y9HDY8-F1
#
_entry.id   AF-A0A1Y9HDY8-F1
#
_cell.length_a   1.000
_cell.length_b   1.000
_cell.length_c   1.000
_cell.angle_alpha   90.00
_cell.angle_beta   90.00
_cell.angle_gamma   90.00
#
_symmetry.space_group_name_H-M   'P 1'
#
loop_
_entity.id
_entity.type
_entity.pdbx_description
1 polymer ?
#
loop_
_entity_poly.entity_id
_entity_poly.type
_entity_poly.pdbx_seq_one_letter_code
_entity_poly.pdbx_strand_id
1 'polypeptide(L)'
;MTSLRFVWIVCLVCICAINSTTGARKQSEVISDICSSSFTEGQYDTREEYYRRVRDPDKHISARLVRYFRFGGILQAISEETEIPRDKLVEGGASQFQDQSSGLGQTIHAAHIIRVGSINNKLQKKSASLNRALQNYIGHTQNVLRAANAWHGVGGDIDKYQSSKLGVLATVDFTGTLDTDDQRTVETLVTDFRAIIDKYVHDGTHTSDDKKILNADNVIVYCVLPLMLHQEGKAGYDMVKNGEFVTKYDK
;
A
#
# COMPACT_ATOMS: atom_id res chain seq x y z
N MET A 1 -10.00 -77.47 19.78
CA MET A 1 -11.16 -76.65 19.38
C MET A 1 -10.64 -75.29 18.95
N THR A 2 -10.92 -74.94 17.68
CA THR A 2 -10.95 -73.60 17.04
C THR A 2 -9.72 -72.69 17.22
N SER A 3 -8.79 -72.57 16.27
CA SER A 3 -8.86 -71.84 14.97
C SER A 3 -9.35 -70.39 15.06
N LEU A 4 -8.46 -69.41 14.86
CA LEU A 4 -8.55 -68.49 13.71
C LEU A 4 -7.21 -67.77 13.50
N ARG A 5 -6.77 -67.76 12.23
CA ARG A 5 -5.63 -67.02 11.68
C ARG A 5 -6.07 -65.59 11.37
N PHE A 6 -5.19 -64.61 11.55
CA PHE A 6 -5.18 -63.42 10.71
C PHE A 6 -3.74 -63.11 10.28
N VAL A 7 -3.53 -63.17 8.97
CA VAL A 7 -2.35 -62.74 8.23
C VAL A 7 -2.55 -61.27 7.88
N TRP A 8 -1.59 -60.39 8.21
CA TRP A 8 -1.42 -59.06 7.59
C TRP A 8 0.08 -58.74 7.66
N ILE A 9 0.83 -59.05 6.59
CA ILE A 9 1.27 -58.12 5.53
C ILE A 9 2.17 -57.00 6.09
N VAL A 10 3.46 -57.17 5.81
CA VAL A 10 4.51 -56.16 5.87
C VAL A 10 4.18 -55.02 4.92
N CYS A 11 4.17 -53.78 5.40
CA CYS A 11 4.44 -52.60 4.58
C CYS A 11 5.21 -51.56 5.39
N LEU A 12 6.46 -51.38 5.00
CA LEU A 12 7.35 -50.26 5.32
C LEU A 12 6.63 -48.92 5.10
N VAL A 13 6.58 -48.03 6.11
CA VAL A 13 6.58 -46.57 5.87
C VAL A 13 7.43 -45.90 6.95
N CYS A 14 8.35 -45.08 6.45
CA CYS A 14 9.47 -44.47 7.14
C CYS A 14 9.10 -43.57 8.33
N ILE A 15 10.02 -43.60 9.29
CA ILE A 15 10.18 -42.67 10.41
C ILE A 15 10.27 -41.23 9.85
N CYS A 16 9.21 -40.45 10.02
CA CYS A 16 9.30 -38.99 9.96
C CYS A 16 9.39 -38.48 11.41
N ALA A 17 10.62 -38.23 11.85
CA ALA A 17 10.89 -37.45 13.04
C ALA A 17 10.24 -36.07 12.87
N ILE A 18 9.21 -35.79 13.67
CA ILE A 18 8.66 -34.45 13.83
C ILE A 18 9.70 -33.67 14.62
N ASN A 19 10.63 -33.02 13.90
CA ASN A 19 11.48 -31.99 14.48
C ASN A 19 10.58 -30.84 14.91
N SER A 20 10.27 -30.83 16.20
CA SER A 20 9.66 -29.70 16.88
C SER A 20 10.68 -28.57 16.94
N THR A 21 10.71 -27.73 15.89
CA THR A 21 11.43 -26.46 15.94
C THR A 21 10.57 -25.47 16.72
N THR A 22 10.79 -25.42 18.04
CA THR A 22 10.42 -24.30 18.89
C THR A 22 11.26 -23.08 18.50
N GLY A 23 10.95 -22.47 17.36
CA GLY A 23 11.48 -21.16 16.99
C GLY A 23 10.90 -20.12 17.95
N ALA A 24 11.74 -19.59 18.83
CA ALA A 24 11.38 -18.45 19.67
C ALA A 24 10.84 -17.33 18.77
N ARG A 25 9.58 -16.92 18.98
CA ARG A 25 8.93 -15.81 18.27
C ARG A 25 9.76 -14.53 18.48
N LYS A 26 10.49 -14.10 17.44
CA LYS A 26 11.11 -12.76 17.41
C LYS A 26 9.99 -11.71 17.32
N GLN A 27 9.99 -10.78 18.27
CA GLN A 27 9.08 -9.62 18.28
C GLN A 27 9.39 -8.72 17.08
N SER A 28 8.35 -8.30 16.35
CA SER A 28 8.49 -7.42 15.19
C SER A 28 9.02 -6.04 15.59
N GLU A 29 10.09 -5.58 14.93
CA GLU A 29 10.69 -4.26 15.14
C GLU A 29 9.85 -3.19 14.43
N VAL A 30 9.49 -2.11 15.14
CA VAL A 30 8.77 -0.95 14.59
C VAL A 30 9.80 0.00 13.99
N ILE A 31 9.80 0.19 12.68
CA ILE A 31 10.77 1.04 11.97
C ILE A 31 10.06 2.19 11.27
N SER A 32 10.55 3.41 11.52
CA SER A 32 10.15 4.67 10.90
C SER A 32 10.54 4.70 9.43
N ASP A 33 9.57 4.59 8.54
CA ASP A 33 9.87 4.43 7.11
C ASP A 33 8.81 5.12 6.26
N ILE A 34 8.91 6.44 6.22
CA ILE A 34 8.04 7.33 5.46
C ILE A 34 8.23 7.12 3.95
N CYS A 35 9.36 6.52 3.51
CA CYS A 35 9.78 6.49 2.11
C CYS A 35 10.07 5.10 1.51
N SER A 36 10.17 4.01 2.29
CA SER A 36 10.45 2.69 1.70
C SER A 36 9.18 2.03 1.17
N SER A 37 9.00 2.16 -0.13
CA SER A 37 8.09 1.36 -0.94
C SER A 37 8.76 0.13 -1.56
N SER A 38 10.00 -0.18 -1.19
CA SER A 38 10.76 -1.31 -1.74
C SER A 38 11.72 -1.93 -0.75
N PHE A 39 11.80 -3.26 -0.79
CA PHE A 39 12.86 -4.03 -0.15
C PHE A 39 14.23 -3.53 -0.63
N THR A 40 15.06 -3.06 0.30
CA THR A 40 16.48 -2.79 0.07
C THR A 40 17.27 -4.04 0.43
N GLU A 41 17.97 -4.62 -0.54
CA GLU A 41 18.78 -5.82 -0.35
C GLU A 41 19.94 -5.50 0.63
N GLY A 42 20.11 -6.34 1.66
CA GLY A 42 21.12 -6.17 2.71
C GLY A 42 20.66 -5.47 4.00
N GLN A 43 19.43 -4.95 4.07
CA GLN A 43 18.87 -4.40 5.32
C GLN A 43 18.23 -5.46 6.23
N TYR A 44 17.84 -6.61 5.68
CA TYR A 44 17.20 -7.73 6.39
C TYR A 44 17.69 -9.07 5.85
N ASP A 45 17.66 -10.11 6.69
CA ASP A 45 18.15 -11.45 6.32
C ASP A 45 17.25 -12.11 5.26
N THR A 46 15.95 -11.80 5.24
CA THR A 46 14.99 -12.30 4.24
C THR A 46 13.91 -11.30 3.83
N ARG A 47 13.31 -11.53 2.65
CA ARG A 47 12.16 -10.74 2.15
C ARG A 47 10.90 -10.99 3.00
N GLU A 48 10.70 -12.19 3.56
CA GLU A 48 9.58 -12.46 4.47
C GLU A 48 9.69 -11.68 5.80
N GLU A 49 10.89 -11.50 6.34
CA GLU A 49 11.09 -10.68 7.54
C GLU A 49 10.81 -9.20 7.29
N TYR A 50 11.20 -8.67 6.14
CA TYR A 50 10.84 -7.30 5.72
C TYR A 50 9.32 -7.09 5.68
N TYR A 51 8.57 -8.09 5.22
CA TYR A 51 7.11 -8.05 5.08
C TYR A 51 6.36 -8.20 6.41
N ARG A 52 6.97 -8.82 7.42
CA ARG A 52 6.39 -8.96 8.79
C ARG A 52 6.46 -7.70 9.65
N ARG A 53 7.10 -6.62 9.18
CA ARG A 53 7.23 -5.38 9.94
C ARG A 53 5.86 -4.70 10.10
N VAL A 54 5.53 -4.32 11.33
CA VAL A 54 4.42 -3.42 11.62
C VAL A 54 4.92 -1.99 11.44
N ARG A 55 4.31 -1.24 10.53
CA ARG A 55 4.68 0.15 10.30
C ARG A 55 4.26 1.01 11.49
N ASP A 56 5.03 2.06 11.72
CA ASP A 56 4.73 3.10 12.70
C ASP A 56 3.30 3.64 12.43
N PRO A 57 2.34 3.38 13.34
CA PRO A 57 0.96 3.74 13.12
C PRO A 57 0.77 5.25 13.00
N ASP A 58 1.69 6.06 13.52
CA ASP A 58 1.66 7.53 13.50
C ASP A 58 2.07 8.11 12.13
N LYS A 59 2.39 7.27 11.15
CA LYS A 59 2.87 7.68 9.81
C LYS A 59 2.10 7.00 8.67
N HIS A 60 1.13 6.15 8.98
CA HIS A 60 0.44 5.39 7.95
C HIS A 60 -0.42 6.30 7.08
N ILE A 61 -1.20 7.19 7.69
CA ILE A 61 -2.12 8.08 6.96
C ILE A 61 -1.32 9.06 6.09
N SER A 62 -0.26 9.65 6.64
CA SER A 62 0.64 10.51 5.86
C SER A 62 1.32 9.78 4.70
N ALA A 63 1.75 8.53 4.89
CA ALA A 63 2.28 7.71 3.80
C ALA A 63 1.25 7.43 2.69
N ARG A 64 -0.03 7.27 3.03
CA ARG A 64 -1.12 7.12 2.05
C ARG A 64 -1.30 8.37 1.19
N LEU A 65 -1.21 9.55 1.78
CA LEU A 65 -1.29 10.82 1.05
C LEU A 65 -0.10 10.98 0.08
N VAL A 66 1.13 10.83 0.59
CA VAL A 66 2.36 10.95 -0.21
C VAL A 66 2.35 9.96 -1.38
N ARG A 67 2.03 8.70 -1.11
CA ARG A 67 2.01 7.67 -2.15
C ARG A 67 0.92 7.92 -3.20
N TYR A 68 -0.19 8.57 -2.83
CA TYR A 68 -1.27 8.91 -3.75
C TYR A 68 -0.85 9.95 -4.79
N PHE A 69 -0.07 10.95 -4.39
CA PHE A 69 0.49 11.91 -5.35
C PHE A 69 1.58 11.30 -6.22
N ARG A 70 2.48 10.48 -5.64
CA ARG A 70 3.45 9.69 -6.42
C ARG A 70 2.76 8.80 -7.46
N PHE A 71 1.64 8.18 -7.08
CA PHE A 71 0.81 7.41 -7.99
C PHE A 71 0.27 8.24 -9.16
N GLY A 72 -0.16 9.48 -8.92
CA GLY A 72 -0.60 10.40 -9.98
C GLY A 72 0.46 10.64 -11.06
N GLY A 73 1.71 10.87 -10.66
CA GLY A 73 2.82 11.02 -11.60
C GLY A 73 3.18 9.74 -12.36
N ILE A 74 3.11 8.58 -11.69
CA ILE A 74 3.26 7.27 -12.36
C ILE A 74 2.19 7.10 -13.45
N LEU A 75 0.93 7.41 -13.14
CA LEU A 75 -0.16 7.32 -14.11
C LEU A 75 0.05 8.28 -15.29
N GLN A 76 0.56 9.49 -15.03
CA GLN A 76 0.90 10.44 -16.09
C GLN A 76 1.92 9.85 -17.07
N ALA A 77 3.05 9.36 -16.56
CA ALA A 77 4.11 8.81 -17.41
C ALA A 77 3.65 7.58 -18.20
N ILE A 78 2.91 6.65 -17.56
CA ILE A 78 2.35 5.49 -18.25
C ILE A 78 1.36 5.93 -19.34
N SER A 79 0.56 6.97 -19.08
CA SER A 79 -0.41 7.50 -20.04
C SER A 79 0.30 8.03 -21.29
N GLU A 80 1.39 8.77 -21.11
CA GLU A 80 2.22 9.28 -22.21
C GLU A 80 2.89 8.15 -23.00
N GLU A 81 3.43 7.12 -22.33
CA GLU A 81 4.12 6.00 -22.99
C GLU A 81 3.17 5.07 -23.75
N THR A 82 1.93 4.96 -23.28
CA THR A 82 0.96 3.98 -23.81
C THR A 82 -0.20 4.62 -24.55
N GLU A 83 -0.32 5.94 -24.56
CA GLU A 83 -1.45 6.69 -25.14
C GLU A 83 -2.81 6.29 -24.57
N ILE A 84 -2.83 5.59 -23.43
CA ILE A 84 -4.07 5.31 -22.70
C ILE A 84 -4.35 6.57 -21.88
N PRO A 85 -5.54 7.20 -21.98
CA PRO A 85 -5.85 8.39 -21.19
C PRO A 85 -5.65 8.14 -19.70
N ARG A 86 -5.07 9.12 -19.00
CA ARG A 86 -4.66 8.98 -17.60
C ARG A 86 -5.82 8.59 -16.68
N ASP A 87 -6.98 9.20 -16.89
CA ASP A 87 -8.24 8.94 -16.18
C ASP A 87 -8.89 7.59 -16.55
N LYS A 88 -8.31 6.85 -17.50
CA LYS A 88 -8.75 5.53 -17.96
C LYS A 88 -7.74 4.43 -17.67
N LEU A 89 -6.57 4.74 -17.12
CA LEU A 89 -5.55 3.73 -16.79
C LEU A 89 -5.97 2.83 -15.63
N VAL A 90 -6.69 3.39 -14.67
CA VAL A 90 -7.21 2.70 -13.50
C VAL A 90 -8.63 3.14 -13.23
N GLU A 91 -9.43 2.28 -12.61
CA GLU A 91 -10.78 2.61 -12.17
C GLU A 91 -10.84 2.57 -10.64
N GLY A 92 -11.65 3.44 -10.04
CA GLY A 92 -11.94 3.38 -8.60
C GLY A 92 -12.75 2.12 -8.26
N GLY A 93 -12.62 1.64 -7.02
CA GLY A 93 -13.39 0.47 -6.60
C GLY A 93 -12.74 -0.35 -5.50
N ALA A 94 -13.28 -1.56 -5.28
CA ALA A 94 -12.67 -2.49 -4.35
C ALA A 94 -11.36 -3.04 -4.93
N SER A 95 -10.25 -2.89 -4.20
CA SER A 95 -8.95 -3.42 -4.60
C SER A 95 -9.03 -4.91 -4.88
N GLN A 96 -8.58 -5.26 -6.08
CA GLN A 96 -8.40 -6.64 -6.54
C GLN A 96 -6.96 -7.12 -6.33
N PHE A 97 -6.08 -6.27 -5.80
CA PHE A 97 -4.64 -6.49 -5.72
C PHE A 97 -4.19 -6.45 -4.27
N GLN A 98 -3.42 -7.45 -3.84
CA GLN A 98 -2.85 -7.51 -2.51
C GLN A 98 -1.56 -8.32 -2.55
N ASP A 99 -0.45 -7.72 -2.11
CA ASP A 99 0.88 -8.33 -2.10
C ASP A 99 1.12 -9.26 -0.91
N GLN A 100 0.44 -9.02 0.22
CA GLN A 100 0.58 -9.84 1.43
C GLN A 100 -0.69 -9.87 2.27
N SER A 101 -0.89 -10.97 3.00
CA SER A 101 -1.80 -11.00 4.15
C SER A 101 -1.01 -10.69 5.42
N SER A 102 -1.66 -10.18 6.48
CA SER A 102 -0.90 -9.83 7.69
C SER A 102 -0.32 -11.05 8.39
N GLY A 103 -1.07 -12.15 8.48
CA GLY A 103 -0.63 -13.37 9.19
C GLY A 103 -0.34 -13.17 10.68
N LEU A 104 -0.63 -11.99 11.24
CA LEU A 104 -0.21 -11.53 12.57
C LEU A 104 -1.38 -11.42 13.57
N GLY A 105 -2.46 -12.17 13.35
CA GLY A 105 -3.63 -12.20 14.23
C GLY A 105 -4.62 -11.05 13.99
N GLN A 106 -5.58 -10.87 14.91
CA GLN A 106 -6.73 -9.97 14.69
C GLN A 106 -6.44 -8.48 14.91
N THR A 107 -5.34 -8.14 15.56
CA THR A 107 -4.97 -6.77 15.94
C THR A 107 -4.17 -6.04 14.86
N ILE A 108 -3.60 -6.77 13.89
CA ILE A 108 -2.74 -6.23 12.82
C ILE A 108 -3.35 -6.55 11.44
N HIS A 109 -3.52 -5.51 10.63
CA HIS A 109 -4.09 -5.59 9.29
C HIS A 109 -3.08 -5.27 8.22
N ALA A 110 -3.14 -6.00 7.11
CA ALA A 110 -2.50 -5.60 5.86
C ALA A 110 -3.39 -4.54 5.19
N ALA A 111 -3.04 -3.27 5.37
CA ALA A 111 -3.76 -2.12 4.87
C ALA A 111 -3.22 -1.66 3.51
N HIS A 112 -4.08 -1.50 2.52
CA HIS A 112 -3.72 -0.89 1.24
C HIS A 112 -3.28 0.56 1.44
N ILE A 113 -2.18 0.93 0.77
CA ILE A 113 -1.74 2.34 0.75
C ILE A 113 -2.45 3.12 -0.36
N ILE A 114 -2.72 2.44 -1.48
CA ILE A 114 -3.47 2.96 -2.62
C ILE A 114 -4.68 2.07 -2.87
N ARG A 115 -5.85 2.66 -3.03
CA ARG A 115 -7.08 1.96 -3.41
C ARG A 115 -7.49 2.28 -4.84
N VAL A 116 -7.40 1.28 -5.70
CA VAL A 116 -7.98 1.27 -7.05
C VAL A 116 -8.65 -0.09 -7.30
N GLY A 117 -9.71 -0.11 -8.09
CA GLY A 117 -10.49 -1.32 -8.39
C GLY A 117 -9.83 -2.20 -9.45
N SER A 118 -9.45 -1.61 -10.58
CA SER A 118 -8.93 -2.35 -11.74
C SER A 118 -7.87 -1.54 -12.49
N ILE A 119 -7.04 -2.23 -13.29
CA ILE A 119 -6.14 -1.64 -14.29
C ILE A 119 -6.76 -1.87 -15.67
N ASN A 120 -6.64 -0.87 -16.56
CA ASN A 120 -7.07 -0.98 -17.94
C ASN A 120 -6.38 -2.14 -18.65
N ASN A 121 -7.17 -3.11 -19.14
CA ASN A 121 -6.65 -4.30 -19.80
C ASN A 121 -5.83 -4.03 -21.08
N LYS A 122 -5.96 -2.83 -21.67
CA LYS A 122 -5.12 -2.41 -22.80
C LYS A 122 -3.66 -2.21 -22.38
N LEU A 123 -3.41 -1.86 -21.12
CA LEU A 123 -2.05 -1.67 -20.61
C LEU A 123 -1.25 -2.96 -20.73
N GLN A 124 -1.81 -4.11 -20.35
CA GLN A 124 -1.14 -5.40 -20.50
C GLN A 124 -0.74 -5.72 -21.94
N LYS A 125 -1.53 -5.28 -22.93
CA LYS A 125 -1.22 -5.47 -24.35
C LYS A 125 -0.14 -4.52 -24.86
N LYS A 126 -0.13 -3.28 -24.36
CA LYS A 126 0.88 -2.27 -24.75
C LYS A 126 2.22 -2.46 -24.03
N SER A 127 2.18 -2.86 -22.77
CA SER A 127 3.36 -3.17 -21.97
C SER A 127 2.99 -4.06 -20.78
N ALA A 128 3.29 -5.36 -20.90
CA ALA A 128 3.05 -6.34 -19.85
C ALA A 128 3.87 -6.05 -18.58
N SER A 129 5.09 -5.53 -18.73
CA SER A 129 5.97 -5.15 -17.61
C SER A 129 5.42 -3.95 -16.84
N LEU A 130 4.95 -2.90 -17.52
CA LEU A 130 4.30 -1.76 -16.86
C LEU A 130 3.00 -2.19 -16.17
N ASN A 131 2.23 -3.09 -16.79
CA ASN A 131 1.02 -3.63 -16.15
C ASN A 131 1.34 -4.35 -14.83
N ARG A 132 2.35 -5.24 -14.82
CA ARG A 132 2.77 -5.96 -13.60
C ARG A 132 3.37 -5.00 -12.56
N ALA A 133 4.23 -4.08 -12.98
CA ALA A 133 4.80 -3.07 -12.10
C ALA A 133 3.70 -2.20 -11.44
N LEU A 134 2.71 -1.75 -12.21
CA LEU A 134 1.57 -0.99 -11.71
C LEU A 134 0.73 -1.82 -10.74
N GLN A 135 0.42 -3.08 -11.10
CA GLN A 135 -0.31 -4.02 -10.26
C GLN A 135 0.38 -4.25 -8.91
N ASN A 136 1.69 -4.44 -8.91
CA ASN A 136 2.47 -4.63 -7.70
C ASN A 136 2.57 -3.34 -6.86
N TYR A 137 2.67 -2.18 -7.51
CA TYR A 137 2.71 -0.89 -6.82
C TYR A 137 1.41 -0.58 -6.07
N ILE A 138 0.26 -0.79 -6.72
CA ILE A 138 -1.09 -0.56 -6.14
C ILE A 138 -1.50 -1.66 -5.17
N GLY A 139 -1.06 -2.90 -5.41
CA GLY A 139 -1.34 -4.05 -4.54
C GLY A 139 -0.59 -3.99 -3.21
N HIS A 140 0.31 -3.03 -3.04
CA HIS A 140 1.11 -2.91 -1.84
C HIS A 140 0.27 -2.62 -0.59
N THR A 141 0.51 -3.45 0.41
CA THR A 141 -0.09 -3.32 1.74
C THR A 141 0.96 -3.12 2.82
N GLN A 142 0.60 -2.40 3.88
CA GLN A 142 1.40 -2.26 5.09
C GLN A 142 0.72 -2.97 6.24
N ASN A 143 1.48 -3.70 7.06
CA ASN A 143 0.96 -4.20 8.32
C ASN A 143 0.85 -3.03 9.31
N VAL A 144 -0.37 -2.74 9.75
CA VAL A 144 -0.69 -1.64 10.67
C VAL A 144 -1.62 -2.12 11.77
N LEU A 145 -1.58 -1.43 12.91
CA LEU A 145 -2.56 -1.65 13.96
C LEU A 145 -3.96 -1.37 13.43
N ARG A 146 -4.93 -2.23 13.74
CA ARG A 146 -6.33 -2.08 13.30
C ARG A 146 -6.91 -0.71 13.68
N ALA A 147 -6.53 -0.19 14.84
CA ALA A 147 -6.89 1.15 15.32
C ALA A 147 -6.48 2.28 14.37
N ALA A 148 -5.29 2.19 13.77
CA ALA A 148 -4.74 3.21 12.89
C ALA A 148 -5.31 3.17 11.45
N ASN A 149 -6.00 2.08 11.07
CA ASN A 149 -6.58 1.93 9.73
C ASN A 149 -7.88 1.12 9.74
N ALA A 150 -8.85 1.54 10.54
CA ALA A 150 -10.15 0.89 10.60
C ALA A 150 -10.92 1.09 9.27
N TRP A 151 -11.38 -0.01 8.65
CA TRP A 151 -12.17 0.03 7.41
C TRP A 151 -13.50 0.77 7.57
N HIS A 152 -14.18 0.61 8.71
CA HIS A 152 -15.38 1.39 9.04
C HIS A 152 -15.06 2.74 9.71
N GLY A 153 -13.81 3.20 9.60
CA GLY A 153 -13.30 4.46 10.14
C GLY A 153 -12.44 5.19 9.11
N VAL A 154 -11.41 5.87 9.58
CA VAL A 154 -10.51 6.71 8.77
C VAL A 154 -9.96 5.99 7.53
N GLY A 155 -9.60 4.70 7.66
CA GLY A 155 -9.00 3.94 6.57
C GLY A 155 -9.94 3.77 5.37
N GLY A 156 -11.21 3.48 5.62
CA GLY A 156 -12.21 3.30 4.56
C GLY A 156 -12.68 4.61 3.94
N ASP A 157 -12.72 5.71 4.69
CA ASP A 157 -13.02 7.02 4.11
C ASP A 157 -11.86 7.53 3.25
N ILE A 158 -10.61 7.24 3.63
CA ILE A 158 -9.44 7.48 2.75
C ILE A 158 -9.51 6.61 1.49
N ASP A 159 -9.89 5.33 1.60
CA ASP A 159 -10.05 4.44 0.43
C ASP A 159 -11.07 4.99 -0.59
N LYS A 160 -12.23 5.45 -0.10
CA LYS A 160 -13.27 6.08 -0.93
C LYS A 160 -12.77 7.39 -1.54
N TYR A 161 -12.06 8.20 -0.76
CA TYR A 161 -11.46 9.43 -1.25
C TYR A 161 -10.50 9.14 -2.41
N GLN A 162 -9.56 8.22 -2.24
CA GLN A 162 -8.58 7.88 -3.28
C GLN A 162 -9.25 7.41 -4.56
N SER A 163 -10.28 6.57 -4.47
CA SER A 163 -11.06 6.10 -5.62
C SER A 163 -11.87 7.20 -6.30
N SER A 164 -12.51 8.09 -5.54
CA SER A 164 -13.37 9.15 -6.09
C SER A 164 -12.60 10.34 -6.68
N LYS A 165 -11.36 10.55 -6.25
CA LYS A 165 -10.52 11.69 -6.67
C LYS A 165 -9.54 11.36 -7.79
N LEU A 166 -9.53 10.14 -8.32
CA LEU A 166 -8.65 9.73 -9.43
C LEU A 166 -8.74 10.68 -10.63
N GLY A 167 -9.95 11.10 -11.01
CA GLY A 167 -10.15 12.03 -12.12
C GLY A 167 -9.56 13.42 -11.87
N VAL A 168 -9.60 13.91 -10.63
CA VAL A 168 -9.02 15.20 -10.23
C VAL A 168 -7.50 15.08 -10.12
N LEU A 169 -6.98 14.01 -9.52
CA LEU A 169 -5.54 13.73 -9.49
C LEU A 169 -4.95 13.65 -10.91
N ALA A 170 -5.73 13.14 -11.86
CA ALA A 170 -5.30 13.01 -13.25
C ALA A 170 -5.13 14.34 -13.99
N THR A 171 -5.63 15.46 -13.46
CA THR A 171 -5.46 16.78 -14.10
C THR A 171 -4.19 17.50 -13.70
N VAL A 172 -3.48 17.04 -12.66
CA VAL A 172 -2.24 17.67 -12.18
C VAL A 172 -1.09 17.34 -13.12
N ASP A 173 -0.32 18.32 -13.59
CA ASP A 173 0.88 18.08 -14.40
C ASP A 173 2.14 17.93 -13.52
N PHE A 174 2.74 16.73 -13.52
CA PHE A 174 3.93 16.42 -12.74
C PHE A 174 5.25 16.59 -13.50
N THR A 175 5.24 17.05 -14.75
CA THR A 175 6.45 17.20 -15.58
C THR A 175 7.27 18.45 -15.22
N GLY A 176 6.60 19.51 -14.76
CA GLY A 176 7.17 20.84 -14.57
C GLY A 176 7.43 21.24 -13.12
N THR A 177 7.49 22.55 -12.90
CA THR A 177 7.34 23.17 -11.58
C THR A 177 5.86 23.28 -11.23
N LEU A 178 5.53 23.33 -9.95
CA LEU A 178 4.16 23.55 -9.50
C LEU A 178 3.64 24.92 -9.99
N ASP A 179 2.74 24.91 -10.97
CA ASP A 179 2.06 26.12 -11.43
C ASP A 179 0.84 26.46 -10.57
N THR A 180 0.18 27.59 -10.85
CA THR A 180 -0.96 28.07 -10.04
C THR A 180 -2.20 27.18 -10.10
N ASP A 181 -2.48 26.55 -11.24
CA ASP A 181 -3.68 25.72 -11.40
C ASP A 181 -3.46 24.32 -10.80
N ASP A 182 -2.26 23.75 -10.99
CA ASP A 182 -1.82 22.55 -10.29
C ASP A 182 -1.76 22.78 -8.79
N GLN A 183 -1.24 23.93 -8.33
CA GLN A 183 -1.22 24.29 -6.91
C GLN A 183 -2.62 24.28 -6.32
N ARG A 184 -3.58 24.94 -6.97
CA ARG A 184 -4.98 24.97 -6.52
C ARG A 184 -5.58 23.57 -6.46
N THR A 185 -5.27 22.73 -7.44
CA THR A 185 -5.76 21.34 -7.50
C THR A 185 -5.17 20.49 -6.36
N VAL A 186 -3.85 20.58 -6.14
CA VAL A 186 -3.15 19.89 -5.04
C VAL A 186 -3.68 20.37 -3.68
N GLU A 187 -3.84 21.67 -3.49
CA GLU A 187 -4.40 22.26 -2.25
C GLU A 187 -5.83 21.76 -1.98
N THR A 188 -6.66 21.68 -3.01
CA THR A 188 -8.03 21.15 -2.89
C THR A 188 -8.00 19.69 -2.47
N LEU A 189 -7.20 18.86 -3.14
CA LEU A 189 -7.04 17.44 -2.81
C LEU A 189 -6.57 17.26 -1.35
N VAL A 190 -5.56 18.02 -0.92
CA VAL A 190 -5.02 17.94 0.45
C VAL A 190 -6.04 18.40 1.48
N THR A 191 -6.79 19.46 1.19
CA THR A 191 -7.83 19.98 2.09
C THR A 191 -8.93 18.93 2.29
N ASP A 192 -9.41 18.33 1.20
CA ASP A 192 -10.40 17.25 1.27
C ASP A 192 -9.86 16.03 2.05
N PHE A 193 -8.59 15.69 1.90
CA PHE A 193 -7.96 14.60 2.65
C PHE A 193 -7.85 14.92 4.16
N ARG A 194 -7.43 16.14 4.51
CA ARG A 194 -7.35 16.61 5.91
C ARG A 194 -8.71 16.56 6.60
N ALA A 195 -9.77 16.95 5.91
CA ALA A 195 -11.14 16.91 6.45
C ALA A 195 -11.56 15.49 6.88
N ILE A 196 -11.05 14.45 6.23
CA ILE A 196 -11.30 13.06 6.64
C ILE A 196 -10.65 12.80 8.00
N ILE A 197 -9.38 13.18 8.17
CA ILE A 197 -8.64 12.96 9.43
C ILE A 197 -9.27 13.77 10.55
N ASP A 198 -9.57 15.05 10.31
CA ASP A 198 -10.15 15.95 11.30
C ASP A 198 -11.50 15.45 11.82
N LYS A 199 -12.32 14.85 10.96
CA LYS A 199 -13.57 14.20 11.36
C LYS A 199 -13.32 13.14 12.43
N TYR A 200 -12.27 12.33 12.30
CA TYR A 200 -11.98 11.22 13.21
C TYR A 200 -11.17 11.63 14.45
N VAL A 201 -10.32 12.65 14.35
CA VAL A 201 -9.63 13.23 15.52
C VAL A 201 -10.63 13.87 16.48
N HIS A 202 -11.66 14.52 15.95
CA HIS A 202 -12.69 15.20 16.75
C HIS A 202 -13.91 14.34 17.08
N ASP A 203 -14.01 13.10 16.57
CA ASP A 203 -15.16 12.27 16.89
C ASP A 203 -15.17 11.82 18.35
N GLY A 204 -16.37 11.55 18.87
CA GLY A 204 -16.56 11.04 20.23
C GLY A 204 -16.34 9.52 20.36
N THR A 205 -15.97 8.82 19.29
CA THR A 205 -16.08 7.35 19.22
C THR A 205 -14.74 6.62 19.31
N HIS A 206 -13.61 7.31 19.11
CA HIS A 206 -12.28 6.71 19.26
C HIS A 206 -11.77 6.77 20.71
N THR A 207 -10.98 5.75 21.10
CA THR A 207 -10.34 5.72 22.42
C THR A 207 -9.27 6.80 22.55
N SER A 208 -8.85 7.12 23.79
CA SER A 208 -7.82 8.14 24.01
C SER A 208 -6.48 7.81 23.33
N ASP A 209 -6.13 6.54 23.19
CA ASP A 209 -4.86 6.14 22.56
C ASP A 209 -4.96 6.15 21.03
N ASP A 210 -6.10 5.74 20.46
CA ASP A 210 -6.36 5.87 19.03
C ASP A 210 -6.32 7.34 18.58
N LYS A 211 -6.88 8.24 19.40
CA LYS A 211 -6.84 9.69 19.14
C LYS A 211 -5.42 10.26 19.14
N LYS A 212 -4.52 9.76 20.00
CA LYS A 212 -3.12 10.21 20.01
C LYS A 212 -2.42 9.84 18.70
N ILE A 213 -2.62 8.62 18.23
CA ILE A 213 -2.06 8.12 16.95
C ILE A 213 -2.59 8.97 15.79
N LEU A 214 -3.92 9.14 15.71
CA LEU A 214 -4.53 9.95 14.65
C LEU A 214 -4.10 11.41 14.70
N ASN A 215 -3.91 11.98 15.89
CA ASN A 215 -3.45 13.36 16.05
C ASN A 215 -1.98 13.53 15.62
N ALA A 216 -1.11 12.55 15.90
CA ALA A 216 0.27 12.56 15.44
C ALA A 216 0.35 12.55 13.90
N ASP A 217 -0.41 11.65 13.24
CA ASP A 217 -0.51 11.60 11.78
C ASP A 217 -1.15 12.88 11.22
N ASN A 218 -2.14 13.46 11.91
CA ASN A 218 -2.78 14.72 11.51
C ASN A 218 -1.77 15.88 11.46
N VAL A 219 -0.95 16.03 12.50
CA VAL A 219 0.12 17.05 12.53
C VAL A 219 1.05 16.90 11.32
N ILE A 220 1.45 15.67 10.99
CA ILE A 220 2.31 15.41 9.82
C ILE A 220 1.60 15.84 8.53
N VAL A 221 0.34 15.42 8.33
CA VAL A 221 -0.44 15.77 7.13
C VAL A 221 -0.64 17.28 6.98
N TYR A 222 -0.76 18.02 8.09
CA TYR A 222 -0.82 19.49 8.09
C TYR A 222 0.53 20.15 7.77
N CYS A 223 1.65 19.51 8.11
CA CYS A 223 2.99 19.99 7.75
C CYS A 223 3.37 19.69 6.29
N VAL A 224 2.70 18.75 5.62
CA VAL A 224 2.95 18.46 4.20
C VAL A 224 2.44 19.62 3.33
N LEU A 225 3.36 20.25 2.59
CA LEU A 225 3.05 21.35 1.69
C LEU A 225 2.65 20.83 0.30
N PRO A 226 1.81 21.57 -0.45
CA PRO A 226 1.45 21.23 -1.84
C PRO A 226 2.67 20.98 -2.73
N LEU A 227 3.72 21.80 -2.59
CA LEU A 227 4.97 21.64 -3.32
C LEU A 227 5.64 20.28 -3.06
N MET A 228 5.63 19.79 -1.82
CA MET A 228 6.23 18.49 -1.48
C MET A 228 5.45 17.35 -2.17
N LEU A 229 4.13 17.43 -2.21
CA LEU A 229 3.30 16.42 -2.87
C LEU A 229 3.43 16.45 -4.39
N HIS A 230 3.55 17.64 -4.98
CA HIS A 230 3.87 17.78 -6.39
C HIS A 230 5.23 17.16 -6.73
N GLN A 231 6.25 17.41 -5.90
CA GLN A 231 7.58 16.79 -6.03
C GLN A 231 7.52 15.26 -5.91
N GLU A 232 6.67 14.72 -5.04
CA GLU A 232 6.45 13.28 -4.92
C GLU A 232 5.79 12.68 -6.17
N GLY A 233 4.84 13.40 -6.75
CA GLY A 233 4.28 13.09 -8.07
C GLY A 233 5.35 13.11 -9.16
N LYS A 234 6.14 14.17 -9.24
CA LYS A 234 7.27 14.28 -10.18
C LYS A 234 8.26 13.12 -10.03
N ALA A 235 8.62 12.75 -8.81
CA ALA A 235 9.48 11.59 -8.56
C ALA A 235 8.86 10.28 -9.10
N GLY A 236 7.54 10.11 -8.98
CA GLY A 236 6.82 9.00 -9.58
C GLY A 236 6.83 9.02 -11.11
N TYR A 237 6.65 10.20 -11.70
CA TYR A 237 6.74 10.42 -13.15
C TYR A 237 8.14 10.04 -13.67
N ASP A 238 9.18 10.64 -13.10
CA ASP A 238 10.58 10.43 -13.51
C ASP A 238 10.99 8.95 -13.39
N MET A 239 10.54 8.26 -12.34
CA MET A 239 10.79 6.84 -12.10
C MET A 239 10.25 5.93 -13.21
N VAL A 240 9.14 6.30 -13.85
CA VAL A 240 8.63 5.55 -15.01
C VAL A 240 9.48 5.87 -16.23
N LYS A 241 9.68 7.16 -16.53
CA LYS A 241 10.40 7.63 -17.73
C LYS A 241 11.84 7.13 -17.79
N ASN A 242 12.49 6.94 -16.63
CA ASN A 242 13.86 6.45 -16.54
C ASN A 242 13.96 4.90 -16.43
N GLY A 243 12.83 4.18 -16.41
CA GLY A 243 12.77 2.71 -16.33
C GLY A 243 12.97 2.10 -14.94
N GLU A 244 13.21 2.91 -13.89
CA GLU A 244 13.36 2.43 -12.52
C GLU A 244 12.07 1.76 -12.02
N PHE A 245 10.90 2.25 -12.43
CA PHE A 245 9.60 1.73 -11.99
C PHE A 245 9.44 0.26 -12.35
N VAL A 246 9.72 -0.10 -13.60
CA VAL A 246 9.69 -1.50 -14.06
C VAL A 246 10.75 -2.31 -13.33
N THR A 247 11.99 -1.83 -13.25
CA THR A 247 13.08 -2.52 -12.55
C THR A 247 12.72 -2.85 -11.09
N LYS A 248 12.00 -1.95 -10.43
CA LYS A 248 11.65 -2.02 -9.02
C LYS A 248 10.43 -2.90 -8.75
N TYR A 249 9.40 -2.81 -9.59
CA TYR A 249 8.09 -3.40 -9.32
C TYR A 249 7.67 -4.52 -10.28
N ASP A 250 8.36 -4.75 -11.40
CA ASP A 250 8.11 -5.91 -12.27
C ASP A 250 8.83 -7.17 -11.74
N LYS A 251 8.44 -7.61 -10.55
CA LYS A 251 9.00 -8.76 -9.83
C LYS A 251 7.91 -9.75 -9.43
#